data_AF-A0AAF0JBI5-F1
#
_entry.id   AF-A0AAF0JBI5-F1
#
_cell.length_a   1.000
_cell.length_b   1.000
_cell.length_c   1.000
_cell.angle_alpha   90.00
_cell.angle_beta   90.00
_cell.angle_gamma   90.00
#
_symmetry.space_group_name_H-M   'P 1'
#
loop_
_entity.id
_entity.type
_entity.pdbx_description
1 polymer ?
#
loop_
_entity_poly.entity_id
_entity_poly.type
_entity_poly.pdbx_seq_one_letter_code
_entity_poly.pdbx_strand_id
1 'polypeptide(L)'
;MSGAAQDVAADDAEFQQGIQAIIAPMIEQGASEDEIKAVIARARQFYAEHKSSATQDSSTASASASSAPAAGEGAPAQAEKYPTSFNQIVELIATGQEDKIPGVRDIPLKINESAPSTSTLARPKKPWEP
;
A
#
# COMPACT_ATOMS: atom_id res chain seq x y z
N MET A 1 -15.08 -22.90 -16.94
CA MET A 1 -13.65 -23.17 -17.24
C MET A 1 -12.80 -22.71 -16.06
N SER A 2 -12.86 -23.38 -14.89
CA SER A 2 -12.20 -22.95 -13.63
C SER A 2 -11.26 -24.01 -13.04
N GLY A 3 -10.52 -24.73 -13.90
CA GLY A 3 -9.66 -25.84 -13.48
C GLY A 3 -8.15 -25.55 -13.46
N ALA A 4 -7.67 -24.46 -14.06
CA ALA A 4 -6.24 -24.28 -14.30
C ALA A 4 -5.47 -23.60 -13.15
N ALA A 5 -6.15 -22.84 -12.28
CA ALA A 5 -5.48 -22.08 -11.21
C ALA A 5 -5.21 -22.90 -9.93
N GLN A 6 -5.93 -24.01 -9.72
CA GLN A 6 -5.71 -24.87 -8.55
C GLN A 6 -4.41 -25.69 -8.64
N ASP A 7 -3.91 -25.92 -9.85
CA ASP A 7 -2.70 -26.71 -10.12
C ASP A 7 -1.42 -25.90 -9.89
N VAL A 8 -1.40 -24.63 -10.36
CA VAL A 8 -0.22 -23.75 -10.24
C VAL A 8 0.19 -23.47 -8.79
N ALA A 9 -0.76 -23.37 -7.87
CA ALA A 9 -0.46 -23.19 -6.44
C ALA A 9 0.03 -24.50 -5.78
N ALA A 10 -0.24 -25.66 -6.37
CA ALA A 10 0.24 -26.94 -5.88
C ALA A 10 1.70 -27.19 -6.25
N ASP A 11 2.21 -26.65 -7.37
CA ASP A 11 3.58 -26.85 -7.83
C ASP A 11 4.60 -25.82 -7.30
N ASP A 12 4.17 -24.70 -6.73
CA ASP A 12 5.08 -23.66 -6.23
C ASP A 12 5.66 -24.01 -4.85
N ALA A 13 6.97 -24.28 -4.81
CA ALA A 13 7.70 -24.66 -3.60
C ALA A 13 7.74 -23.54 -2.54
N GLU A 14 7.82 -22.26 -2.94
CA GLU A 14 7.86 -21.14 -1.99
C GLU A 14 6.49 -20.96 -1.32
N PHE A 15 5.42 -21.14 -2.08
CA PHE A 15 4.07 -21.13 -1.53
C PHE A 15 3.85 -22.28 -0.55
N GLN A 16 4.25 -23.52 -0.91
CA GLN A 16 4.14 -24.67 -0.01
C GLN A 16 4.92 -24.49 1.30
N GLN A 17 6.15 -23.96 1.23
CA GLN A 17 6.96 -23.67 2.43
C GLN A 17 6.29 -22.60 3.30
N GLY A 18 5.71 -21.56 2.69
CA GLY A 18 4.96 -20.53 3.39
C GLY A 18 3.73 -21.09 4.12
N ILE A 19 2.95 -21.96 3.47
CA ILE A 19 1.80 -22.61 4.10
C ILE A 19 2.24 -23.55 5.22
N GLN A 20 3.32 -24.33 5.02
CA GLN A 20 3.86 -25.21 6.07
C GLN A 20 4.26 -24.44 7.33
N ALA A 21 4.88 -23.27 7.20
CA ALA A 21 5.23 -22.41 8.33
C ALA A 21 4.00 -21.91 9.11
N ILE A 22 2.85 -21.74 8.45
CA ILE A 22 1.60 -21.28 9.07
C ILE A 22 0.86 -22.45 9.73
N ILE A 23 0.82 -23.63 9.11
CA ILE A 23 0.09 -24.80 9.65
C ILE A 23 0.86 -25.55 10.73
N ALA A 24 2.19 -25.53 10.72
CA ALA A 24 3.03 -26.19 11.74
C ALA A 24 2.64 -25.81 13.19
N PRO A 25 2.53 -24.52 13.56
CA PRO A 25 2.10 -24.14 14.91
C PRO A 25 0.62 -24.49 15.17
N MET A 26 -0.24 -24.57 14.14
CA MET A 26 -1.64 -25.01 14.32
C MET A 26 -1.72 -26.51 14.64
N ILE A 27 -0.89 -27.32 14.00
CA ILE A 27 -0.80 -28.76 14.27
C ILE A 27 -0.31 -28.98 15.70
N GLU A 28 0.71 -28.23 16.15
CA GLU A 28 1.22 -28.30 17.53
C GLU A 28 0.18 -27.88 18.57
N GLN A 29 -0.70 -26.94 18.22
CA GLN A 29 -1.81 -26.50 19.05
C GLN A 29 -3.00 -27.47 19.06
N GLY A 30 -2.92 -28.56 18.31
CA GLY A 30 -3.98 -29.58 18.23
C GLY A 30 -5.20 -29.12 17.43
N ALA A 31 -5.02 -28.22 16.46
CA ALA A 31 -6.09 -27.81 15.56
C ALA A 31 -6.66 -29.01 14.79
N SER A 32 -7.96 -28.95 14.51
CA SER A 32 -8.65 -30.03 13.79
C SER A 32 -8.22 -30.09 12.32
N GLU A 33 -8.30 -31.28 11.73
CA GLU A 33 -7.88 -31.49 10.34
C GLU A 33 -8.71 -30.64 9.36
N ASP A 34 -9.98 -30.37 9.69
CA ASP A 34 -10.87 -29.52 8.90
C ASP A 34 -10.45 -28.04 8.94
N GLU A 35 -9.95 -27.55 10.08
CA GLU A 35 -9.40 -26.19 10.18
C GLU A 35 -8.13 -26.04 9.35
N ILE A 36 -7.24 -27.03 9.41
CA ILE A 36 -6.02 -27.04 8.60
C ILE A 36 -6.38 -27.02 7.10
N LYS A 37 -7.35 -27.83 6.68
CA LYS A 37 -7.85 -27.83 5.29
C LYS A 37 -8.47 -26.49 4.88
N ALA A 38 -9.25 -25.86 5.77
CA ALA A 38 -9.85 -24.57 5.51
C ALA A 38 -8.80 -23.46 5.34
N VAL A 39 -7.75 -23.48 6.17
CA VAL A 39 -6.62 -22.53 6.07
C VAL A 39 -5.87 -22.72 4.76
N ILE A 40 -5.56 -23.96 4.37
CA ILE A 40 -4.92 -24.27 3.09
C ILE A 40 -5.77 -23.79 1.92
N ALA A 41 -7.09 -24.04 1.95
CA ALA A 41 -8.01 -23.61 0.90
C ALA A 41 -8.06 -22.08 0.77
N ARG A 42 -8.15 -21.36 1.89
CA ARG A 42 -8.16 -19.89 1.92
C ARG A 42 -6.85 -19.31 1.38
N ALA A 43 -5.72 -19.90 1.75
CA ALA A 43 -4.43 -19.39 1.30
C ALA A 43 -4.19 -19.65 -0.19
N ARG A 44 -4.69 -20.76 -0.74
CA ARG A 44 -4.69 -21.02 -2.19
C ARG A 44 -5.52 -20.00 -2.96
N GLN A 45 -6.69 -19.62 -2.44
CA GLN A 45 -7.52 -18.56 -3.04
C GLN A 45 -6.77 -17.23 -3.09
N PHE A 46 -6.17 -16.83 -1.97
CA PHE A 46 -5.39 -15.60 -1.88
C PHE A 46 -4.20 -15.59 -2.84
N TYR A 47 -3.45 -16.69 -2.93
CA TYR A 47 -2.31 -16.81 -3.85
C TYR A 47 -2.74 -16.71 -5.32
N ALA A 48 -3.86 -17.32 -5.69
CA ALA A 48 -4.39 -17.22 -7.06
C ALA A 48 -4.81 -15.78 -7.40
N GLU A 49 -5.45 -15.08 -6.47
CA GLU A 49 -5.83 -13.67 -6.62
C GLU A 49 -4.59 -12.78 -6.78
N HIS A 50 -3.61 -12.90 -5.87
CA HIS A 50 -2.41 -12.08 -5.87
C HIS A 50 -1.42 -12.39 -7.01
N LYS A 51 -1.30 -13.64 -7.45
CA LYS A 51 -0.39 -14.00 -8.56
C LYS A 51 -0.91 -13.53 -9.92
N SER A 52 -2.23 -13.46 -10.09
CA SER A 52 -2.83 -12.85 -11.28
C SER A 52 -2.54 -11.35 -11.38
N SER A 53 -2.44 -10.64 -10.24
CA SER A 53 -2.06 -9.22 -10.20
C SER A 53 -0.55 -8.95 -10.32
N ALA A 54 0.31 -9.89 -9.93
CA ALA A 54 1.77 -9.71 -9.96
C ALA A 54 2.38 -9.81 -11.38
N THR A 55 1.63 -10.28 -12.38
CA THR A 55 2.15 -10.42 -13.75
C THR A 55 2.00 -9.12 -14.59
N GLN A 56 1.43 -8.05 -14.03
CA GLN A 56 1.29 -6.75 -14.72
C GLN A 56 2.24 -5.63 -14.23
N ASP A 57 3.23 -5.93 -13.38
CA ASP A 57 4.21 -4.92 -12.94
C ASP A 57 5.65 -5.43 -13.11
N SER A 58 6.01 -5.74 -14.36
CA SER A 58 7.40 -6.04 -14.76
C SER A 58 7.75 -5.47 -16.13
N SER A 59 7.19 -4.31 -16.47
CA SER A 59 7.51 -3.56 -17.70
C SER A 59 7.19 -2.07 -17.55
N THR A 60 8.06 -1.32 -16.84
CA THR A 60 8.38 0.11 -17.14
C THR A 60 9.41 0.66 -16.12
N ALA A 61 10.57 0.01 -16.03
CA ALA A 61 11.77 0.68 -15.55
C ALA A 61 12.40 1.47 -16.71
N SER A 62 11.81 2.61 -17.08
CA SER A 62 12.54 3.65 -17.80
C SER A 62 11.81 5.00 -17.76
N ALA A 63 12.58 6.03 -17.44
CA ALA A 63 12.25 7.46 -17.46
C ALA A 63 11.41 8.02 -16.29
N SER A 64 12.10 8.41 -15.22
CA SER A 64 12.23 9.84 -14.89
C SER A 64 13.20 10.06 -13.73
N ALA A 65 14.49 10.08 -14.08
CA ALA A 65 15.46 10.84 -13.33
C ALA A 65 15.26 12.32 -13.68
N SER A 66 14.51 13.05 -12.85
CA SER A 66 14.67 14.47 -12.59
C SER A 66 13.56 14.93 -11.66
N SER A 67 13.92 15.18 -10.40
CA SER A 67 13.54 16.39 -9.63
C SER A 67 13.88 16.17 -8.16
N ALA A 68 15.01 16.71 -7.74
CA ALA A 68 15.27 17.10 -6.36
C ALA A 68 15.61 18.61 -6.38
N PRO A 69 15.57 19.32 -5.25
CA PRO A 69 14.68 19.22 -4.09
C PRO A 69 13.97 20.57 -3.82
N ALA A 70 12.83 20.58 -3.13
CA ALA A 70 12.30 21.81 -2.55
C ALA A 70 11.92 21.55 -1.09
N ALA A 71 12.62 22.25 -0.22
CA ALA A 71 12.50 22.20 1.22
C ALA A 71 11.09 22.57 1.69
N GLY A 72 10.53 21.71 2.54
CA GLY A 72 9.42 22.00 3.42
C GLY A 72 9.72 21.34 4.75
N GLU A 73 10.17 22.14 5.71
CA GLU A 73 10.54 21.74 7.06
C GLU A 73 9.38 21.03 7.76
N GLY A 74 9.62 19.82 8.29
CA GLY A 74 8.63 19.09 9.07
C GLY A 74 9.07 17.68 9.46
N ALA A 75 10.04 17.58 10.38
CA ALA A 75 10.44 16.41 11.18
C ALA A 75 10.86 15.13 10.41
N PRO A 76 11.79 14.31 10.95
CA PRO A 76 12.28 13.14 10.23
C PRO A 76 11.12 12.18 9.99
N ALA A 77 10.93 11.79 8.72
CA ALA A 77 10.07 10.69 8.31
C ALA A 77 10.57 9.40 8.95
N GLN A 78 10.21 9.18 10.21
CA GLN A 78 10.05 7.84 10.75
C GLN A 78 9.14 7.12 9.78
N ALA A 79 9.51 5.95 9.28
CA ALA A 79 8.74 5.23 8.26
C ALA A 79 7.32 4.97 8.79
N GLU A 80 6.40 5.91 8.54
CA GLU A 80 5.05 5.86 9.07
C GLU A 80 4.36 4.73 8.33
N LYS A 81 3.99 3.70 9.10
CA LYS A 81 3.40 2.49 8.54
C LYS A 81 1.98 2.83 8.11
N TYR A 82 1.82 3.14 6.84
CA TYR A 82 0.49 3.27 6.24
C TYR A 82 -0.31 1.99 6.50
N PRO A 83 -1.60 2.13 6.83
CA PRO A 83 -2.47 0.98 7.03
C PRO A 83 -2.47 0.11 5.77
N THR A 84 -2.57 -1.21 5.97
CA THR A 84 -2.37 -2.21 4.92
C THR A 84 -3.54 -2.26 3.93
N SER A 85 -4.67 -1.60 4.23
CA SER A 85 -5.85 -1.56 3.37
C SER A 85 -6.76 -0.36 3.70
N PHE A 86 -7.58 0.03 2.73
CA PHE A 86 -8.61 1.08 2.87
C PHE A 86 -9.62 0.79 3.99
N ASN A 87 -10.01 -0.48 4.19
CA ASN A 87 -10.95 -0.85 5.26
C ASN A 87 -10.43 -0.45 6.64
N GLN A 88 -9.12 -0.57 6.87
CA GLN A 88 -8.50 -0.19 8.13
C GLN A 88 -8.51 1.33 8.33
N ILE A 89 -8.39 2.12 7.25
CA ILE A 89 -8.56 3.58 7.31
C ILE A 89 -10.00 3.92 7.69
N VAL A 90 -10.98 3.26 7.09
CA VAL A 90 -12.42 3.46 7.39
C VAL A 90 -12.71 3.13 8.85
N GLU A 91 -12.15 2.05 9.39
CA GLU A 91 -12.27 1.70 10.81
C GLU A 91 -11.65 2.75 11.73
N LEU A 92 -10.45 3.27 11.40
CA LEU A 92 -9.81 4.34 12.17
C LEU A 92 -10.65 5.62 12.18
N ILE A 93 -11.25 5.98 11.06
CA ILE A 93 -12.17 7.13 10.97
C ILE A 93 -13.45 6.86 11.78
N ALA A 94 -14.08 5.70 11.59
CA ALA A 94 -15.32 5.34 12.28
C ALA A 94 -15.15 5.26 13.80
N THR A 95 -13.95 4.91 14.28
CA THR A 95 -13.61 4.86 15.71
C THR A 95 -13.08 6.19 16.26
N GLY A 96 -13.02 7.25 15.43
CA GLY A 96 -12.55 8.58 15.83
C GLY A 96 -11.04 8.65 16.11
N GLN A 97 -10.25 7.72 15.56
CA GLN A 97 -8.79 7.66 15.67
C GLN A 97 -8.12 8.24 14.42
N GLU A 98 -8.63 9.37 13.94
CA GLU A 98 -8.22 10.05 12.71
C GLU A 98 -6.77 10.55 12.81
N ASP A 99 -6.33 10.95 14.02
CA ASP A 99 -4.96 11.39 14.32
C ASP A 99 -3.90 10.29 14.12
N LYS A 100 -4.33 9.02 14.05
CA LYS A 100 -3.42 7.89 13.83
C LYS A 100 -3.21 7.56 12.36
N ILE A 101 -3.91 8.25 11.45
CA ILE A 101 -3.79 8.03 10.02
C ILE A 101 -2.57 8.81 9.52
N PRO A 102 -1.53 8.12 9.02
CA PRO A 102 -0.33 8.77 8.53
C PRO A 102 -0.63 9.81 7.45
N GLY A 103 0.00 10.98 7.56
CA GLY A 103 -0.15 12.09 6.61
C GLY A 103 -1.44 12.90 6.70
N VAL A 104 -2.38 12.55 7.58
CA VAL A 104 -3.55 13.40 7.86
C VAL A 104 -3.12 14.55 8.77
N ARG A 105 -3.50 15.77 8.41
CA ARG A 105 -3.19 16.99 9.17
C ARG A 105 -4.49 17.63 9.61
N ASP A 106 -4.55 18.09 10.85
CA ASP A 106 -5.66 18.89 11.32
C ASP A 106 -5.68 20.24 10.56
N ILE A 107 -6.85 20.58 10.00
CA ILE A 107 -7.07 21.84 9.27
C ILE A 107 -8.02 22.67 10.13
N PRO A 108 -7.51 23.70 10.83
CA PRO A 108 -8.34 24.57 11.64
C PRO A 108 -9.45 25.23 10.81
N LEU A 109 -10.64 25.37 11.39
CA LEU A 109 -11.78 26.13 10.83
C LEU A 109 -11.55 27.66 10.89
N LYS A 110 -10.31 28.11 10.66
CA LYS A 110 -9.90 29.51 10.70
C LYS A 110 -9.20 29.86 9.39
N ILE A 111 -9.49 31.06 8.87
CA ILE A 111 -8.76 31.60 7.72
C ILE A 111 -7.30 31.86 8.12
N ASN A 112 -6.36 31.57 7.23
CA ASN A 112 -4.95 31.90 7.47
C ASN A 112 -4.80 33.42 7.60
N GLU A 113 -4.21 33.90 8.69
CA GLU A 113 -4.02 35.34 8.98
C GLU A 113 -2.76 35.92 8.31
N SER A 114 -1.92 35.08 7.73
CA SER A 114 -0.71 35.50 7.05
C SER A 114 -1.06 36.19 5.72
N ALA A 115 -0.26 37.20 5.34
CA ALA A 115 -0.41 37.84 4.04
C ALA A 115 -0.28 36.80 2.91
N PRO A 116 -1.08 36.89 1.84
CA PRO A 116 -0.97 35.98 0.71
C PRO A 116 0.41 36.09 0.07
N SER A 117 0.97 34.97 -0.36
CA SER A 117 2.25 34.95 -1.06
C SER A 117 2.13 35.68 -2.41
N THR A 118 3.04 36.62 -2.65
CA THR A 118 3.15 37.31 -3.94
C THR A 118 3.96 36.48 -4.92
N SER A 119 3.50 36.36 -6.18
CA SER A 119 4.23 35.64 -7.23
C SER A 119 5.61 36.23 -7.47
N THR A 120 6.67 35.45 -7.22
CA THR A 120 8.07 35.81 -7.49
C THR A 120 8.50 35.52 -8.93
N LEU A 121 7.68 34.81 -9.71
CA LEU A 121 8.03 34.49 -11.10
C LEU A 121 7.94 35.73 -11.99
N ALA A 122 9.04 36.01 -12.71
CA ALA A 122 9.02 36.99 -13.78
C ALA A 122 8.08 36.51 -14.90
N ARG A 123 7.20 37.39 -15.38
CA ARG A 123 6.36 37.07 -16.53
C ARG A 123 7.28 36.81 -17.74
N PRO A 124 7.12 35.69 -18.45
CA PRO A 124 7.91 35.43 -19.64
C PRO A 124 7.68 36.55 -20.65
N LYS A 125 8.79 37.10 -21.17
CA LYS A 125 8.74 38.14 -22.19
C LYS A 125 8.09 37.58 -23.44
N LYS A 126 7.28 38.41 -24.08
CA LYS A 126 6.65 38.03 -25.34
C LYS A 126 7.70 38.11 -26.45
N PRO A 127 7.67 37.20 -27.45
CA PRO A 127 8.72 37.10 -28.48
C PRO A 127 8.82 38.33 -29.42
N TRP A 128 7.93 39.31 -29.28
CA TRP A 128 7.94 40.57 -30.03
C TRP A 128 8.31 41.78 -29.15
N GLU A 129 8.67 41.57 -27.88
CA GLU A 129 9.33 42.63 -27.12
C GLU A 129 10.79 42.76 -27.61
N PRO A 130 11.25 43.97 -27.92
CA PRO A 130 12.61 44.19 -28.43
C PRO A 130 13.70 43.76 -27.45
#